data_AF-A0A6B3IG98-F1
#
_entry.id   AF-A0A6B3IG98-F1
#
_cell.length_a   1.000
_cell.length_b   1.000
_cell.length_c   1.000
_cell.angle_alpha   90.00
_cell.angle_beta   90.00
_cell.angle_gamma   90.00
#
_symmetry.space_group_name_H-M   'P 1'
#
loop_
_entity.id
_entity.type
_entity.pdbx_description
1 polymer ?
#
loop_
_entity_poly.entity_id
_entity_poly.type
_entity_poly.pdbx_seq_one_letter_code
_entity_poly.pdbx_strand_id
1 'polypeptide(L)' 'SAAPSAPAPAAPAPTGAFDALAGTRPRIRRDVLFTETPGGVLFHNADGGFHLTGRTAYRFASLVVPHLTGQHRLDELCAG' A
#
# COMPACT_ATOMS: atom_id res chain seq x y z
N SER A 1 -3.55 -53.32 6.96
CA SER A 1 -3.09 -52.15 7.72
C SER A 1 -2.59 -51.13 6.71
N ALA A 2 -3.37 -50.11 6.39
CA ALA A 2 -2.98 -49.05 5.45
C ALA A 2 -2.56 -47.83 6.28
N ALA A 3 -1.31 -47.40 6.10
CA ALA A 3 -0.80 -46.20 6.76
C ALA A 3 -1.53 -44.95 6.22
N PRO A 4 -1.83 -43.94 7.05
CA PRO A 4 -2.42 -42.71 6.56
C PRO A 4 -1.37 -41.90 5.80
N SER A 5 -1.69 -41.51 4.57
CA SER A 5 -0.90 -40.56 3.77
C SER A 5 -0.85 -39.21 4.49
N ALA A 6 0.37 -38.68 4.69
CA ALA A 6 0.58 -37.36 5.25
C ALA A 6 -0.05 -36.28 4.33
N PRO A 7 -0.59 -35.18 4.89
CA PRO A 7 -1.11 -34.09 4.08
C PRO A 7 0.04 -33.42 3.31
N ALA A 8 -0.17 -33.20 2.01
CA ALA A 8 0.72 -32.39 1.20
C ALA A 8 0.86 -30.99 1.82
N PRO A 9 2.04 -30.35 1.78
CA PRO A 9 2.19 -29.01 2.31
C PRO A 9 1.19 -28.08 1.63
N ALA A 10 0.39 -27.38 2.42
CA ALA A 10 -0.57 -26.40 1.93
C ALA A 10 0.20 -25.38 1.07
N ALA A 11 -0.22 -25.25 -0.19
CA ALA A 11 0.28 -24.20 -1.07
C ALA A 11 0.14 -22.84 -0.35
N PRO A 12 1.14 -21.96 -0.41
CA PRO A 12 1.07 -20.68 0.28
C PRO A 12 -0.20 -19.93 -0.12
N ALA A 13 -0.92 -19.41 0.89
CA ALA A 13 -2.07 -18.53 0.71
C ALA A 13 -1.70 -17.37 -0.24
N PRO A 14 -2.64 -16.82 -1.03
CA PRO A 14 -2.32 -15.90 -2.12
C PRO A 14 -1.58 -14.66 -1.62
N THR A 15 -0.25 -14.73 -1.71
CA THR A 15 0.71 -13.63 -1.69
C THR A 15 0.52 -12.74 -2.93
N GLY A 16 -0.37 -13.15 -3.85
CA GLY A 16 -0.55 -12.60 -5.19
C GLY A 16 -0.90 -11.12 -5.28
N ALA A 17 -1.56 -10.51 -4.30
CA ALA A 17 -1.87 -9.07 -4.37
C ALA A 17 -0.61 -8.22 -4.16
N PHE A 18 0.20 -8.57 -3.15
CA PHE A 18 1.48 -7.89 -2.96
C PHE A 18 2.46 -8.27 -4.07
N ASP A 19 2.57 -9.55 -4.42
CA ASP A 19 3.48 -10.00 -5.48
C ASP A 19 3.19 -9.33 -6.83
N ALA A 20 1.91 -9.11 -7.16
CA ALA A 20 1.51 -8.39 -8.37
C ALA A 20 1.92 -6.91 -8.33
N LEU A 21 2.07 -6.32 -7.14
CA LEU A 21 2.42 -4.92 -6.95
C LEU A 21 3.89 -4.71 -6.59
N ALA A 22 4.60 -5.73 -6.12
CA ALA A 22 5.95 -5.66 -5.57
C ALA A 22 6.93 -4.95 -6.51
N GLY A 23 6.89 -5.28 -7.80
CA GLY A 23 7.74 -4.68 -8.82
C GLY A 23 7.33 -3.28 -9.30
N THR A 24 6.18 -2.76 -8.86
CA THR A 24 5.68 -1.45 -9.29
C THR A 24 6.45 -0.32 -8.62
N ARG A 25 6.55 0.84 -9.30
CA ARG A 25 7.18 2.05 -8.77
C ARG A 25 6.14 3.12 -8.47
N PRO A 26 5.50 3.09 -7.28
CA PRO A 26 4.41 4.00 -6.98
C PRO A 26 4.90 5.45 -6.92
N ARG A 27 4.10 6.36 -7.50
CA ARG A 27 4.41 7.77 -7.58
C ARG A 27 3.18 8.62 -7.31
N ILE A 28 3.29 9.58 -6.38
CA ILE A 28 2.29 10.63 -6.23
C ILE A 28 2.53 11.74 -7.26
N ARG A 29 1.44 12.23 -7.87
CA ARG A 29 1.51 13.38 -8.77
C ARG A 29 1.91 14.63 -8.00
N ARG A 30 2.67 15.52 -8.65
CA ARG A 30 3.21 16.74 -8.01
C ARG A 30 2.15 17.77 -7.62
N ASP A 31 1.00 17.74 -8.28
CA ASP A 31 -0.12 18.64 -8.06
C ASP A 31 -1.11 18.14 -6.99
N VAL A 32 -0.83 16.98 -6.37
CA VAL A 32 -1.65 16.44 -5.29
C VAL A 32 -1.19 17.02 -3.96
N LEU A 33 -2.12 17.65 -3.26
CA LEU A 33 -1.99 18.05 -1.86
C LEU A 33 -2.70 17.02 -0.97
N PHE A 34 -2.25 16.90 0.28
CA PHE A 34 -2.93 16.11 1.31
C PHE A 34 -3.13 16.95 2.57
N THR A 35 -4.38 17.08 2.99
CA THR A 35 -4.79 17.99 4.08
C THR A 35 -5.47 17.20 5.19
N GLU A 36 -5.09 17.44 6.45
CA GLU A 36 -5.74 16.83 7.61
C GLU A 36 -7.21 17.27 7.68
N THR A 37 -8.09 16.32 8.00
CA THR A 37 -9.52 16.55 8.19
C THR A 37 -9.97 15.87 9.48
N PRO A 38 -11.10 16.26 10.08
CA PRO A 38 -11.60 15.61 11.31
C PRO A 38 -11.76 14.09 11.21
N GLY A 39 -12.00 13.56 10.00
CA GLY A 39 -12.18 12.13 9.74
C GLY A 39 -10.93 11.40 9.23
N GLY A 40 -9.82 12.09 8.96
CA GLY A 40 -8.63 11.51 8.35
C GLY A 40 -7.87 12.51 7.47
N VAL A 41 -7.70 12.22 6.19
CA VAL A 41 -6.96 13.07 5.23
C VAL A 41 -7.68 13.16 3.89
N LEU A 42 -7.74 14.35 3.31
CA LEU A 42 -8.19 14.56 1.93
C LEU A 42 -6.96 14.66 1.02
N PHE A 43 -6.88 13.78 0.03
CA PHE A 43 -5.99 13.93 -1.11
C PHE A 43 -6.73 14.67 -2.22
N HIS A 44 -6.17 15.73 -2.76
CA HIS A 44 -6.84 16.50 -3.81
C HIS A 44 -5.88 17.23 -4.73
N ASN A 45 -6.32 17.43 -5.97
CA ASN A 45 -5.75 18.37 -6.93
C ASN A 45 -6.90 19.19 -7.57
N ALA A 46 -6.62 19.89 -8.67
CA ALA A 46 -7.63 20.66 -9.38
C ALA A 46 -8.71 19.80 -10.08
N ASP A 47 -8.38 18.54 -10.41
CA ASP A 47 -9.27 17.62 -11.12
C ASP A 47 -10.23 16.89 -10.17
N GLY A 48 -9.88 16.82 -8.88
CA GLY A 48 -10.68 16.16 -7.86
C GLY A 48 -9.84 15.59 -6.72
N GLY A 49 -10.44 14.69 -5.95
CA GLY A 49 -9.78 14.14 -4.78
C GLY A 49 -10.55 13.00 -4.13
N PHE A 50 -9.97 12.44 -3.07
CA PHE A 50 -10.59 11.40 -2.26
C PHE A 50 -10.22 11.56 -0.78
N HIS A 51 -11.14 11.14 0.09
CA HIS A 51 -10.87 11.06 1.52
C HIS A 51 -10.37 9.66 1.88
N LEU A 52 -9.30 9.63 2.67
CA LEU A 52 -8.88 8.45 3.41
C LEU A 52 -9.28 8.64 4.87
N THR A 53 -10.19 7.79 5.36
CA THR A 53 -10.71 7.88 6.72
C THR A 53 -9.83 7.12 7.71
N GLY A 54 -9.77 7.61 8.95
CA GLY A 54 -9.05 6.98 10.04
C GLY A 54 -8.29 7.99 10.89
N ARG A 55 -8.27 7.75 12.21
CA ARG A 55 -7.64 8.66 13.19
C ARG A 55 -6.16 8.93 12.93
N THR A 56 -5.47 8.02 12.26
CA THR A 56 -4.04 8.13 11.93
C THR A 56 -3.78 8.35 10.45
N ALA A 57 -4.81 8.58 9.63
CA ALA A 57 -4.68 8.63 8.18
C ALA A 57 -3.76 9.78 7.72
N TYR A 58 -3.87 10.97 8.33
CA TYR A 58 -2.98 12.09 8.03
C TYR A 58 -1.52 11.81 8.41
N ARG A 59 -1.28 11.21 9.60
CA ARG A 59 0.05 10.79 10.02
C ARG A 59 0.64 9.74 9.07
N PHE A 60 -0.16 8.76 8.66
CA PHE A 60 0.25 7.74 7.71
C PHE A 60 0.62 8.36 6.35
N ALA A 61 -0.23 9.23 5.81
CA ALA A 61 0.06 9.96 4.57
C ALA A 61 1.38 10.75 4.68
N SER A 62 1.58 11.47 5.78
CA SER A 62 2.81 12.24 6.02
C SER A 62 4.08 11.39 6.03
N LEU A 63 3.98 10.12 6.43
CA LEU A 63 5.10 9.18 6.43
C LEU A 63 5.32 8.54 5.06
N VAL A 64 4.26 8.14 4.36
CA VAL A 64 4.37 7.35 3.13
C VAL A 64 4.60 8.23 1.90
N VAL A 65 3.87 9.34 1.77
CA VAL A 65 3.88 10.20 0.58
C VAL A 65 5.27 10.66 0.16
N PRO A 66 6.19 11.05 1.07
CA PRO A 66 7.55 11.45 0.71
C PRO A 66 8.35 10.36 -0.04
N HIS A 67 8.01 9.09 0.14
CA HIS A 67 8.68 7.96 -0.50
C HIS A 67 8.05 7.54 -1.83
N LEU A 68 6.84 8.02 -2.15
CA LEU A 68 6.14 7.73 -3.40
C LEU A 68 6.64 8.62 -4.55
N THR A 69 7.93 8.51 -4.84
CA THR A 69 8.62 9.32 -5.86
C THR A 69 8.64 8.66 -7.23
N GLY A 70 8.27 7.37 -7.32
CA GLY A 70 8.46 6.53 -8.49
C GLY A 70 9.90 6.04 -8.70
N GLN A 71 10.82 6.35 -7.78
CA GLN A 71 12.22 5.91 -7.89
C GLN A 71 12.43 4.50 -7.35
N HIS A 72 11.68 4.10 -6.32
CA HIS A 72 11.80 2.79 -5.67
C HIS A 72 10.64 1.86 -6.05
N ARG A 73 10.92 0.57 -6.11
CA ARG A 73 9.88 -0.46 -6.22
C ARG A 73 9.14 -0.61 -4.89
N LEU A 74 7.93 -1.15 -4.94
CA LEU A 74 7.12 -1.35 -3.74
C LEU A 74 7.78 -2.31 -2.75
N ASP A 75 8.41 -3.38 -3.24
CA ASP A 75 9.19 -4.30 -2.39
C ASP A 75 10.37 -3.61 -1.70
N GLU A 76 11.12 -2.76 -2.42
CA GLU A 76 12.20 -1.93 -1.87
C GLU A 76 11.69 -0.98 -0.77
N LEU A 77 10.53 -0.35 -0.97
CA LEU A 77 9.91 0.54 0.02
C LEU A 77 9.45 -0.20 1.28
N CYS A 78 9.00 -1.45 1.14
CA CYS A 78 8.52 -2.26 2.25
C CYS A 78 9.63 -3.01 2.99
N ALA A 79 10.83 -3.09 2.41
CA ALA A 79 11.98 -3.76 3.03
C ALA A 79 12.56 -3.00 4.24
N GLY A 80 12.31 -1.69 4.35
CA GLY A 80 12.76 -0.84 5.45
C GLY A 80 14.18 -0.31 5.27
#